data_AF-A0A3D5YH18-F1
#
_entry.id   AF-A0A3D5YH18-F1
#
_cell.length_a   1.000
_cell.length_b   1.000
_cell.length_c   1.000
_cell.angle_alpha   90.00
_cell.angle_beta   90.00
_cell.angle_gamma   90.00
#
_symmetry.space_group_name_H-M   'P 1'
#
loop_
_entity.id
_entity.type
_entity.pdbx_description
1 polymer ?
#
loop_
_entity_poly.entity_id
_entity_poly.type
_entity_poly.pdbx_seq_one_letter_code
_entity_poly.pdbx_strand_id
1 'polypeptide(L)' 'MGKTAFAINILEHTAVQQKKAVAMFSLEMGAEQIVDRILSTVSGVSMTKITKGRLESEDFSNIGEAMEHLSGTKIFIDDK' A
#
# COMPACT_ATOMS: atom_id res chain seq x y z
N MET A 1 -10.51 -14.94 4.90
CA MET A 1 -9.74 -14.62 6.13
C MET A 1 -8.76 -13.49 5.85
N GLY A 2 -8.85 -12.37 6.58
CA GLY A 2 -8.09 -11.12 6.32
C GLY A 2 -6.61 -11.14 6.73
N LYS A 3 -5.90 -12.25 6.50
CA LYS A 3 -4.49 -12.41 6.91
C LYS A 3 -3.57 -11.38 6.23
N THR A 4 -3.70 -11.25 4.92
CA THR A 4 -2.90 -10.30 4.13
C THR A 4 -3.22 -8.87 4.50
N ALA A 5 -4.50 -8.54 4.67
CA ALA A 5 -4.91 -7.20 5.12
C ALA A 5 -4.32 -6.86 6.49
N PHE A 6 -4.31 -7.83 7.41
CA PHE A 6 -3.69 -7.67 8.72
C PHE A 6 -2.17 -7.46 8.63
N ALA A 7 -1.47 -8.28 7.83
CA ALA A 7 -0.02 -8.13 7.63
C ALA A 7 0.35 -6.77 7.00
N ILE A 8 -0.44 -6.30 6.03
CA ILE A 8 -0.23 -5.01 5.37
C ILE A 8 -0.43 -3.84 6.35
N ASN A 9 -1.42 -3.90 7.24
CA ASN A 9 -1.60 -2.85 8.25
C ASN A 9 -0.41 -2.78 9.23
N ILE A 10 0.17 -3.93 9.60
CA ILE A 10 1.38 -3.95 10.45
C ILE A 10 2.57 -3.32 9.70
N LEU A 11 2.73 -3.69 8.43
CA LEU A 11 3.79 -3.16 7.57
C LEU A 11 3.66 -1.65 7.41
N GLU A 12 2.46 -1.16 7.08
CA GLU A 12 2.15 0.26 6.90
C GLU A 12 2.48 1.05 8.16
N HIS A 13 1.96 0.63 9.32
CA HIS A 13 2.25 1.31 10.58
C HIS A 13 3.76 1.34 10.88
N THR A 14 4.46 0.22 10.67
CA THR A 14 5.89 0.10 10.96
C THR A 14 6.74 0.96 10.02
N ALA A 15 6.39 0.99 8.74
CA ALA A 15 7.13 1.71 7.71
C ALA A 15 6.84 3.22 7.73
N VAL A 16 5.56 3.61 7.81
CA VAL A 16 5.11 4.99 7.71
C VAL A 16 5.25 5.71 9.05
N GLN A 17 4.67 5.18 10.13
CA GLN A 17 4.64 5.88 11.43
C GLN A 17 5.92 5.68 12.23
N GLN A 18 6.46 4.46 12.27
CA GLN A 18 7.69 4.17 13.02
C GLN A 18 8.97 4.42 12.23
N LYS A 19 8.88 4.69 10.93
CA LYS A 19 10.01 4.92 10.01
C LYS A 19 11.06 3.80 10.04
N LYS A 20 10.63 2.56 10.27
CA LYS A 20 11.49 1.36 10.28
C LYS A 20 11.46 0.67 8.94
N ALA A 21 12.53 -0.04 8.62
CA ALA A 21 12.58 -0.88 7.43
C ALA A 21 11.72 -2.14 7.62
N VAL A 22 10.96 -2.50 6.59
CA VAL A 22 10.12 -3.70 6.56
C VAL A 22 10.36 -4.46 5.26
N ALA A 23 10.53 -5.78 5.37
CA ALA A 23 10.57 -6.68 4.23
C ALA A 23 9.32 -7.58 4.25
N MET A 24 8.63 -7.69 3.11
CA MET A 24 7.48 -8.56 2.92
C MET A 24 7.80 -9.56 1.81
N PHE A 25 7.71 -10.85 2.14
CA PHE A 25 7.84 -11.94 1.18
C PHE A 25 6.45 -12.45 0.84
N SER A 26 6.07 -12.37 -0.44
CA SER A 26 4.78 -12.79 -0.93
C SER A 26 4.90 -13.93 -1.92
N LEU A 27 4.32 -15.08 -1.57
CA LEU A 27 4.37 -16.29 -2.41
C LEU A 27 3.06 -16.53 -3.19
N GLU A 28 2.02 -15.75 -2.90
CA GLU A 28 0.69 -15.90 -3.49
C GLU A 28 0.24 -14.68 -4.29
N MET A 29 0.64 -13.48 -3.86
CA MET A 29 0.24 -12.21 -4.49
C MET A 29 1.44 -11.52 -5.12
N GLY A 30 1.24 -10.94 -6.30
CA GLY A 30 2.26 -10.09 -6.93
C GLY A 30 2.43 -8.77 -6.17
N ALA A 31 3.60 -8.14 -6.34
CA ALA A 31 3.96 -6.89 -5.69
C ALA A 31 2.96 -5.78 -6.01
N GLU A 32 2.46 -5.70 -7.25
CA GLU A 32 1.43 -4.72 -7.65
C GLU A 32 0.17 -4.81 -6.79
N GLN A 33 -0.31 -6.03 -6.49
CA GLN A 33 -1.52 -6.21 -5.68
C GLN A 33 -1.31 -5.84 -4.21
N ILE A 34 -0.07 -5.94 -3.72
CA ILE A 34 0.31 -5.51 -2.37
C ILE A 34 0.41 -3.97 -2.34
N VAL A 35 1.03 -3.38 -3.36
CA VAL A 35 1.15 -1.92 -3.52
C VAL A 35 -0.23 -1.27 -3.62
N ASP A 36 -1.15 -1.80 -4.43
CA ASP A 36 -2.54 -1.35 -4.51
C ASP A 36 -3.24 -1.33 -3.14
N ARG A 37 -2.95 -2.33 -2.30
CA ARG A 37 -3.51 -2.42 -0.93
C ARG A 37 -2.90 -1.40 0.00
N ILE A 38 -1.58 -1.22 -0.05
CA ILE A 38 -0.90 -0.19 0.74
C ILE A 38 -1.45 1.19 0.33
N LEU A 39 -1.52 1.48 -0.97
CA LEU A 39 -2.08 2.70 -1.52
C LEU A 39 -3.52 2.94 -1.06
N SER A 40 -4.39 1.94 -1.15
CA SER A 40 -5.78 2.05 -0.70
C SER A 40 -5.89 2.38 0.79
N THR A 41 -5.05 1.76 1.63
CA THR A 41 -5.05 2.01 3.08
C THR A 41 -4.51 3.40 3.41
N VAL A 42 -3.41 3.83 2.78
CA VAL A 42 -2.75 5.11 3.10
C VAL A 42 -3.51 6.31 2.50
N SER A 43 -4.01 6.21 1.27
CA SER A 43 -4.75 7.28 0.60
C SER A 43 -6.22 7.37 1.02
N GLY A 44 -6.77 6.33 1.67
CA GLY A 44 -8.20 6.21 1.93
C GLY A 44 -9.06 5.99 0.68
N VAL A 45 -8.47 5.91 -0.52
CA VAL A 45 -9.19 5.65 -1.77
C VAL A 45 -9.59 4.19 -1.84
N SER A 46 -10.83 3.93 -2.30
CA SER A 46 -11.34 2.57 -2.44
C SER A 46 -10.46 1.73 -3.37
N MET A 47 -10.10 0.52 -2.91
CA MET A 47 -9.44 -0.51 -3.71
C MET A 47 -10.08 -0.70 -5.09
N THR A 48 -11.41 -0.67 -5.17
CA THR A 48 -12.13 -0.88 -6.45
C THR A 48 -11.85 0.26 -7.44
N LYS A 49 -11.69 1.50 -6.95
CA LYS A 49 -11.37 2.65 -7.80
C LYS A 49 -9.92 2.56 -8.30
N ILE A 50 -9.00 2.18 -7.42
CA ILE A 50 -7.56 1.99 -7.75
C ILE A 50 -7.40 0.90 -8.81
N THR A 51 -7.88 -0.32 -8.55
CA THR A 51 -7.70 -1.46 -9.48
C THR A 51 -8.42 -1.27 -10.82
N LYS A 52 -9.49 -0.46 -10.87
CA LYS A 52 -10.23 -0.17 -12.12
C LYS A 52 -9.77 1.11 -12.82
N GLY A 53 -8.84 1.88 -12.23
CA GLY A 53 -8.40 3.17 -12.75
C GLY A 53 -9.52 4.23 -12.84
N ARG A 54 -10.58 4.09 -12.02
CA ARG A 54 -11.72 5.02 -12.01
C ARG A 54 -11.57 6.02 -10.87
N LEU A 55 -10.59 6.89 -11.03
CA LEU A 55 -10.20 7.88 -10.04
C LEU A 55 -10.79 9.24 -10.41
N GLU A 56 -11.35 9.91 -9.41
CA GLU A 56 -11.76 11.30 -9.51
C GLU A 56 -10.58 12.22 -9.17
N SER A 57 -10.70 13.52 -9.46
CA SER A 57 -9.62 14.49 -9.21
C SER A 57 -9.15 14.49 -7.77
N GLU A 58 -10.06 14.33 -6.80
CA GLU A 58 -9.73 14.21 -5.37
C GLU A 58 -8.99 12.90 -5.05
N ASP A 59 -9.41 11.78 -5.66
CA ASP A 59 -8.72 10.49 -5.49
C ASP A 59 -7.27 10.57 -5.98
N PHE A 60 -7.02 11.25 -7.11
CA PHE A 60 -5.66 11.49 -7.61
C PHE A 60 -4.82 12.32 -6.64
N SER A 61 -5.40 13.34 -6.02
CA SER A 61 -4.72 14.16 -5.01
C SER A 61 -4.34 13.30 -3.79
N ASN A 62 -5.28 12.52 -3.27
CA ASN A 62 -5.06 11.66 -2.10
C ASN A 62 -4.02 10.56 -2.37
N ILE A 63 -4.04 9.98 -3.57
CA ILE A 63 -3.03 9.02 -4.01
C ILE A 63 -1.66 9.69 -4.14
N GLY A 64 -1.59 10.91 -4.66
CA GLY A 64 -0.34 11.67 -4.77
C GLY A 64 0.30 11.90 -3.40
N GLU A 65 -0.47 12.35 -2.42
CA GLU A 65 0.00 12.53 -1.03
C GLU A 65 0.45 11.21 -0.40
N ALA A 66 -0.33 10.13 -0.59
CA ALA A 66 0.05 8.81 -0.11
C ALA A 66 1.37 8.31 -0.73
N MET A 67 1.59 8.54 -2.03
CA MET A 67 2.83 8.19 -2.71
C MET A 67 4.03 8.99 -2.18
N GLU A 68 3.84 10.27 -1.88
CA GLU A 68 4.89 11.09 -1.25
C GLU A 68 5.26 10.54 0.13
N HIS A 69 4.27 10.18 0.94
CA HIS A 69 4.48 9.56 2.24
C HIS A 69 5.22 8.21 2.12
N LEU A 70 4.83 7.38 1.16
CA LEU A 70 5.42 6.06 0.93
C LEU A 70 6.84 6.12 0.33
N SER A 71 7.13 7.12 -0.51
CA SER A 71 8.45 7.34 -1.14
C SER A 71 9.59 7.47 -0.11
N GLY A 72 9.30 8.06 1.05
CA GLY A 72 10.26 8.18 2.15
C GLY A 72 10.42 6.92 3.00
N THR A 73 9.62 5.87 2.78
CA THR A 73 9.64 4.65 3.60
C THR A 73 10.58 3.59 3.06
N LYS A 74 10.98 2.66 3.93
CA LYS A 74 11.86 1.53 3.59
C LYS A 74 11.06 0.23 3.54
N ILE A 75 10.20 0.11 2.54
CA ILE A 75 9.40 -1.09 2.28
C ILE A 75 10.06 -1.87 1.15
N PHE A 76 10.38 -3.13 1.40
CA PHE A 76 10.93 -4.05 0.42
C PHE A 76 9.93 -5.19 0.21
N ILE A 77 9.50 -5.41 -1.03
CA ILE A 77 8.60 -6.49 -1.38
C ILE A 77 9.37 -7.45 -2.28
N ASP A 78 9.43 -8.70 -1.84
CA ASP A 78 9.93 -9.82 -2.65
C ASP A 78 8.72 -10.68 -3.00
N ASP A 79 8.41 -10.74 -4.29
CA ASP A 79 7.33 -11.52 -4.84
C ASP A 79 7.85 -12.62 -5.78
N LYS A 80 6.97 -13.55 -6.11
CA LYS A 80 7.31 -14.79 -6.82
C LYS A 80 7.43 -14.60 -8.33
#